data_AF-A0A7V3H803-F1
#
_entry.id   AF-A0A7V3H803-F1
#
_cell.length_a   1.000
_cell.length_b   1.000
_cell.length_c   1.000
_cell.angle_alpha   90.00
_cell.angle_beta   90.00
_cell.angle_gamma   90.00
#
_symmetry.space_group_name_H-M   'P 1'
#
loop_
_entity.id
_entity.type
_entity.pdbx_description
1 polymer ?
#
loop_
_entity_poly.entity_id
_entity_poly.type
_entity_poly.pdbx_seq_one_letter_code
_entity_poly.pdbx_strand_id
1 'polypeptide(L)'
;YNPYSISPTEGGSRVGGTQSFSNTIEASIPLSEATKMRLAFFLDYGVIGSDPILTTNGKVTPGNVARSSGGAVIEWQSPFGPINLIFADAINPKDGDYTSFFEFSMGTKF
;
A
#
# COMPACT_ATOMS: atom_id res chain seq x y z
N TYR A 1 1.71 -3.54 -3.03
CA TYR A 1 0.61 -3.59 -4.03
C TYR A 1 0.71 -2.35 -4.90
N ASN A 2 0.34 -2.43 -6.18
CA ASN A 2 0.42 -1.25 -7.05
C ASN A 2 -0.47 -0.10 -6.53
N PRO A 3 -0.07 1.16 -6.73
CA PRO A 3 -0.92 2.31 -6.42
C PRO A 3 -2.30 2.17 -7.10
N TYR A 4 -3.35 2.56 -6.39
CA TYR A 4 -4.75 2.52 -6.87
C TYR A 4 -5.28 1.11 -7.24
N SER A 5 -4.56 0.04 -6.89
CA SER A 5 -4.95 -1.34 -7.23
C SER A 5 -5.96 -1.96 -6.27
N ILE A 6 -6.04 -1.46 -5.03
CA ILE A 6 -6.88 -2.01 -3.97
C ILE A 6 -8.21 -1.24 -3.94
N SER A 7 -9.29 -1.90 -4.32
CA SER A 7 -10.63 -1.34 -4.31
C SER A 7 -11.69 -2.44 -4.33
N PRO A 8 -12.84 -2.28 -3.63
CA PRO A 8 -14.01 -3.11 -3.83
C PRO A 8 -14.45 -3.11 -5.30
N THR A 9 -14.91 -4.26 -5.78
CA THR A 9 -15.29 -4.46 -7.17
C THR A 9 -16.72 -4.98 -7.29
N GLU A 10 -17.45 -4.50 -8.28
CA GLU A 10 -18.75 -5.02 -8.70
C GLU A 10 -18.70 -5.34 -10.20
N GLY A 11 -19.05 -6.57 -10.59
CA GLY A 11 -19.09 -6.95 -12.01
C GLY A 11 -17.77 -6.78 -12.77
N GLY A 12 -16.63 -6.82 -12.06
CA GLY A 12 -15.29 -6.59 -12.63
C GLY A 12 -14.84 -5.11 -12.67
N SER A 13 -15.72 -4.17 -12.34
CA SER A 13 -15.39 -2.74 -12.23
C SER A 13 -15.03 -2.35 -10.80
N ARG A 14 -14.00 -1.51 -10.63
CA ARG A 14 -13.63 -0.94 -9.33
C ARG A 14 -14.64 0.16 -8.97
N VAL A 15 -15.36 -0.03 -7.86
CA VAL A 15 -16.43 0.89 -7.43
C VAL A 15 -15.99 1.84 -6.31
N GLY A 16 -14.79 1.64 -5.75
CA GLY A 16 -14.30 2.45 -4.64
C GLY A 16 -14.87 2.01 -3.28
N GLY A 17 -14.22 2.47 -2.22
CA GLY A 17 -14.66 2.28 -0.84
C GLY A 17 -15.30 3.55 -0.27
N THR A 18 -16.24 3.39 0.64
CA THR A 18 -16.78 4.50 1.46
C THR A 18 -16.07 4.61 2.80
N GLN A 19 -15.46 3.51 3.27
CA GLN A 19 -14.75 3.43 4.53
C GLN A 19 -13.39 2.79 4.31
N SER A 20 -12.37 3.30 5.00
CA SER A 20 -11.02 2.73 4.95
C SER A 20 -10.39 2.71 6.34
N PHE A 21 -9.57 1.70 6.57
CA PHE A 21 -8.78 1.53 7.78
C PHE A 21 -7.40 1.01 7.37
N SER A 22 -6.34 1.63 7.88
CA SER A 22 -4.96 1.26 7.56
C SER A 22 -4.10 1.34 8.81
N ASN A 23 -3.25 0.34 9.02
CA ASN A 23 -2.26 0.31 10.09
C ASN A 23 -0.92 -0.11 9.52
N THR A 24 0.12 0.47 10.08
CA THR A 24 1.51 0.16 9.76
C THR A 24 2.26 -0.03 11.07
N ILE A 25 2.98 -1.13 11.17
CA ILE A 25 3.96 -1.37 12.24
C ILE A 25 5.33 -1.28 11.59
N GLU A 26 6.19 -0.42 12.11
CA GLU A 26 7.53 -0.19 11.58
C GLU A 26 8.59 -0.30 12.69
N ALA A 27 9.74 -0.89 12.35
CA ALA A 27 10.94 -0.88 13.18
C ALA A 27 12.13 -0.45 12.32
N SER A 28 12.92 0.52 12.78
CA SER A 28 14.03 1.07 12.00
C SER A 28 15.36 1.08 12.75
N ILE A 29 16.44 0.96 11.98
CA ILE A 29 17.83 0.98 12.42
C ILE A 29 18.56 2.05 11.60
N PRO A 30 19.25 3.02 12.26
CA PRO A 30 20.09 3.96 11.54
C PRO A 30 21.31 3.21 10.96
N LEU A 31 21.48 3.27 9.64
CA LEU A 31 22.66 2.72 8.98
C LEU A 31 23.84 3.70 9.06
N SER A 32 23.54 4.99 8.97
CA SER A 32 24.52 6.07 9.10
C SER A 32 23.81 7.36 9.45
N GLU A 33 24.14 7.92 10.61
CA GLU A 33 23.59 9.21 11.05
C GLU A 33 24.17 10.38 10.22
N ALA A 34 25.45 10.30 9.85
CA ALA A 34 26.14 11.33 9.08
C ALA A 34 25.52 11.53 7.69
N THR A 35 25.11 10.43 7.04
CA THR A 35 24.45 10.46 5.72
C THR A 35 22.92 10.34 5.80
N LYS A 36 22.35 10.37 7.01
CA LYS A 36 20.91 10.24 7.26
C LYS A 36 20.29 9.06 6.51
N MET A 37 20.93 7.90 6.65
CA MET A 37 20.49 6.64 6.09
C MET A 37 19.89 5.76 7.17
N ARG A 38 18.74 5.16 6.89
CA ARG A 38 18.13 4.15 7.76
C ARG A 38 17.58 2.98 6.96
N LEU A 39 17.62 1.81 7.60
CA LEU A 39 16.92 0.62 7.17
C LEU A 39 15.70 0.49 8.07
N ALA A 40 14.51 0.37 7.50
CA ALA A 40 13.30 0.10 8.24
C ALA A 40 12.63 -1.18 7.73
N PHE A 41 12.04 -1.93 8.63
CA PHE A 41 11.17 -3.06 8.34
C PHE A 41 9.74 -2.66 8.67
N PHE A 42 8.81 -3.01 7.81
CA PHE A 42 7.41 -2.62 7.97
C PHE A 42 6.46 -3.79 7.73
N LEU A 43 5.31 -3.71 8.37
CA LEU A 43 4.15 -4.56 8.17
C LEU A 43 2.93 -3.65 8.05
N ASP A 44 2.27 -3.72 6.90
CA ASP A 44 1.07 -2.96 6.59
C ASP A 44 -0.15 -3.86 6.57
N TYR A 45 -1.26 -3.34 7.10
CA TYR A 45 -2.57 -3.96 7.00
C TYR A 45 -3.63 -2.89 6.68
N GLY A 46 -4.34 -3.08 5.58
CA GLY A 46 -5.37 -2.18 5.08
C GLY A 46 -6.68 -2.90 4.82
N VAL A 47 -7.79 -2.25 5.15
CA VAL A 47 -9.15 -2.70 4.86
C VAL A 47 -9.92 -1.56 4.21
N ILE A 48 -10.58 -1.87 3.10
CA ILE A 48 -11.51 -0.97 2.42
C ILE A 48 -12.89 -1.63 2.42
N GLY A 49 -13.86 -0.93 2.98
CA GLY A 49 -15.27 -1.32 2.98
C GLY A 49 -16.10 -0.38 2.11
N SER A 50 -17.20 -0.90 1.58
CA SER A 50 -18.17 -0.11 0.81
C SER A 50 -19.55 -0.28 1.38
N ASP A 51 -20.25 0.85 1.52
CA ASP A 51 -21.68 0.83 1.71
C ASP A 51 -22.37 0.30 0.45
N PRO A 52 -23.62 -0.19 0.58
CA PRO A 52 -24.26 -0.80 -0.56
C PRO A 52 -24.66 0.26 -1.59
N ILE A 53 -24.35 -0.03 -2.84
CA ILE A 53 -24.57 0.81 -4.01
C ILE A 53 -25.88 0.41 -4.71
N LEU A 54 -26.55 1.40 -5.30
CA LEU A 54 -27.76 1.17 -6.09
C LEU A 54 -27.36 0.81 -7.53
N THR A 55 -27.86 -0.33 -8.00
CA THR A 55 -27.71 -0.79 -9.39
C THR A 55 -29.07 -0.88 -10.08
N THR A 56 -29.06 -1.14 -11.38
CA THR A 56 -30.28 -1.38 -12.18
C THR A 56 -31.10 -2.57 -11.70
N ASN A 57 -30.49 -3.52 -10.98
CA ASN A 57 -31.14 -4.73 -10.46
C ASN A 57 -31.42 -4.68 -8.95
N GLY A 58 -31.23 -3.53 -8.31
CA GLY A 58 -31.41 -3.34 -6.86
C GLY A 58 -30.13 -2.92 -6.13
N LYS A 59 -30.17 -2.98 -4.80
CA LYS A 59 -29.05 -2.57 -3.93
C LYS A 59 -28.06 -3.73 -3.77
N VAL A 60 -26.80 -3.52 -4.16
CA VAL A 60 -25.71 -4.51 -4.05
C VAL A 60 -24.69 -4.01 -3.05
N THR A 61 -24.20 -4.89 -2.17
CA THR A 61 -23.13 -4.57 -1.23
C THR A 61 -21.81 -5.12 -1.77
N PRO A 62 -20.88 -4.28 -2.24
CA PRO A 62 -19.54 -4.73 -2.59
C PRO A 62 -18.87 -5.31 -1.34
N GLY A 63 -18.21 -6.46 -1.46
CA GLY A 63 -17.52 -7.07 -0.34
C GLY A 63 -16.35 -6.22 0.18
N ASN A 64 -16.01 -6.39 1.46
CA ASN A 64 -14.85 -5.73 2.05
C ASN A 64 -13.54 -6.32 1.49
N VAL A 65 -12.58 -5.45 1.20
CA VAL A 65 -11.26 -5.81 0.67
C VAL A 65 -10.22 -5.56 1.76
N ALA A 66 -9.67 -6.62 2.33
CA ALA A 66 -8.54 -6.55 3.26
C ALA A 66 -7.26 -7.03 2.57
N ARG A 67 -6.16 -6.30 2.74
CA ARG A 67 -4.84 -6.60 2.18
C ARG A 67 -3.75 -6.29 3.19
N SER A 68 -2.73 -7.14 3.19
CA SER A 68 -1.52 -6.94 3.98
C SER A 68 -0.27 -7.05 3.13
N SER A 69 0.76 -6.31 3.50
CA SER A 69 2.10 -6.41 2.93
C SER A 69 3.15 -6.28 4.01
N GLY A 70 4.33 -6.81 3.75
CA GLY A 70 5.47 -6.69 4.65
C GLY A 70 6.75 -6.53 3.85
N GLY A 71 7.73 -5.84 4.41
CA GLY A 71 8.92 -5.53 3.66
C GLY A 71 10.00 -4.79 4.43
N ALA A 72 10.99 -4.35 3.67
CA ALA A 72 12.05 -3.49 4.13
C ALA A 72 12.17 -2.26 3.22
N VAL A 73 12.56 -1.14 3.80
CA VAL A 73 12.84 0.10 3.09
C VAL A 73 14.21 0.61 3.49
N ILE A 74 15.00 1.01 2.49
CA ILE A 74 16.21 1.80 2.70
C ILE A 74 15.85 3.24 2.36
N GLU A 75 15.97 4.11 3.35
CA GLU A 75 15.71 5.54 3.21
C GLU A 75 17.02 6.30 3.33
N TRP A 76 17.30 7.14 2.35
CA TRP A 76 18.52 7.91 2.26
C TRP A 76 18.22 9.36 1.91
N GLN A 77 18.54 10.27 2.84
CA GLN A 77 18.53 11.70 2.55
C GLN A 77 19.85 12.08 1.86
N SER A 78 19.91 11.85 0.55
CA SER A 78 21.09 12.17 -0.25
C SER A 78 21.26 13.69 -0.44
N PRO A 79 22.46 14.17 -0.81
CA PRO A 79 22.66 15.57 -1.19
C PRO A 79 21.79 16.04 -2.37
N PHE A 80 21.27 15.10 -3.17
CA PHE A 80 20.44 15.37 -4.34
C PHE A 80 18.93 15.16 -4.07
N GLY A 81 18.56 14.84 -2.83
CA GLY A 81 17.19 14.66 -2.38
C GLY A 81 16.91 13.31 -1.69
N PRO A 82 15.70 13.14 -1.13
CA PRO A 82 15.25 11.89 -0.54
C PRO A 82 15.19 10.76 -1.59
N ILE A 83 15.80 9.63 -1.26
CA ILE A 83 15.76 8.38 -2.02
C ILE A 83 15.18 7.29 -1.12
N ASN A 84 14.16 6.58 -1.60
CA ASN A 84 13.58 5.42 -0.92
C ASN A 84 13.63 4.21 -1.86
N LEU A 85 14.20 3.12 -1.35
CA LEU A 85 14.23 1.81 -2.00
C LEU A 85 13.37 0.87 -1.17
N ILE A 86 12.20 0.51 -1.69
CA ILE A 86 11.20 -0.30 -0.99
C ILE A 86 11.20 -1.70 -1.58
N PHE A 87 11.35 -2.70 -0.74
CA PHE A 87 11.24 -4.11 -1.06
C PHE A 87 10.09 -4.68 -0.26
N ALA A 88 8.96 -4.93 -0.91
CA ALA A 88 7.71 -5.29 -0.26
C ALA A 88 7.14 -6.56 -0.89
N ASP A 89 6.64 -7.48 -0.06
CA ASP A 89 5.88 -8.62 -0.55
C ASP A 89 4.43 -8.56 -0.06
N ALA A 90 3.52 -9.05 -0.88
CA ALA A 90 2.11 -9.12 -0.55
C ALA A 90 1.88 -10.36 0.34
N ILE A 91 1.32 -10.14 1.53
CA ILE A 91 0.96 -11.22 2.43
C ILE A 91 -0.44 -11.71 2.03
N ASN A 92 -0.50 -12.94 1.50
CA ASN A 92 -1.72 -13.61 1.03
C ASN A 92 -2.47 -12.83 -0.08
N PRO A 93 -1.85 -12.64 -1.26
CA PRO A 93 -2.51 -11.98 -2.38
C PRO A 93 -3.67 -12.86 -2.90
N LYS A 94 -4.75 -12.21 -3.35
CA LYS A 94 -5.90 -12.87 -3.97
C LYS A 94 -5.81 -12.80 -5.49
N ASP A 95 -6.51 -13.71 -6.16
CA ASP A 95 -6.65 -13.67 -7.62
C ASP A 95 -7.20 -12.32 -8.09
N GLY A 96 -6.50 -11.69 -9.04
CA GLY A 96 -6.81 -10.35 -9.55
C GLY A 96 -6.08 -9.19 -8.84
N ASP A 97 -5.29 -9.46 -7.80
CA ASP A 97 -4.45 -8.44 -7.17
C ASP A 97 -3.21 -8.12 -8.03
N TYR A 98 -2.89 -6.83 -8.12
CA TYR A 98 -1.66 -6.36 -8.75
C TYR A 98 -0.59 -6.11 -7.68
N THR A 99 0.38 -7.02 -7.60
CA THR A 99 1.49 -6.94 -6.65
C THR A 99 2.73 -6.33 -7.33
N SER A 100 3.53 -5.61 -6.54
CA SER A 100 4.86 -5.13 -6.92
C SER A 100 5.82 -5.50 -5.80
N PHE A 101 6.98 -6.05 -6.17
CA PHE A 101 8.00 -6.47 -5.23
C PHE A 101 8.99 -5.33 -4.89
N PHE A 102 9.22 -4.43 -5.85
CA PHE A 102 10.22 -3.38 -5.74
C PHE A 102 9.64 -2.05 -6.19
N GLU A 103 9.80 -1.05 -5.34
CA GLU A 103 9.44 0.32 -5.65
C GLU A 103 10.61 1.25 -5.34
N PHE A 104 10.89 2.16 -6.27
CA PHE A 104 11.89 3.20 -6.13
C PHE A 104 11.20 4.54 -6.22
N SER A 105 11.45 5.41 -5.24
CA SER A 105 11.08 6.81 -5.32
C SER A 105 12.28 7.70 -5.05
N MET A 106 12.41 8.73 -5.88
CA MET A 106 13.41 9.76 -5.78
C MET A 106 12.73 11.08 -6.16
N GLY A 107 12.79 12.06 -5.27
CA GLY A 107 12.18 13.36 -5.56
C GLY A 107 12.21 14.32 -4.38
N THR A 108 12.28 15.61 -4.70
CA THR A 108 11.90 16.67 -3.78
C THR A 108 10.37 16.68 -3.68
N LYS A 109 9.80 16.58 -2.47
CA LYS A 109 8.34 16.69 -2.24
C LYS A 109 7.73 17.80 -3.12
N PHE A 110 6.63 17.49 -3.81
CA PHE A 110 5.69 18.46 -4.38
C PHE A 110 4.55 18.70 -3.39
#